data_AF-A0A916HQ85-F1
#
_entry.id   AF-A0A916HQ85-F1
#
_cell.length_a   1.000
_cell.length_b   1.000
_cell.length_c   1.000
_cell.angle_alpha   90.00
_cell.angle_beta   90.00
_cell.angle_gamma   90.00
#
_symmetry.space_group_name_H-M   'P 1'
#
loop_
_entity.id
_entity.type
_entity.pdbx_description
1 polymer ?
#
loop_
_entity_poly.entity_id
_entity_poly.type
_entity_poly.pdbx_seq_one_letter_code
_entity_poly.pdbx_strand_id
1 'polypeptide(L)'
;MGTIDTPEKFEAKRLTLAEHEWKRMKDSDSRECRNCHSFDGMNAEKQKQRARKQHELAQRDKGTCIDCHKGIAHKKPQGMKEEDDE
;
A
#
# COMPACT_ATOMS: atom_id res chain seq x y z
N MET A 1 22.96 -12.40 -12.17
CA MET A 1 21.88 -13.42 -12.21
C MET A 1 21.07 -13.33 -10.92
N GLY A 2 19.76 -13.52 -10.98
CA GLY A 2 18.88 -13.48 -9.80
C GLY A 2 18.93 -14.78 -8.99
N THR A 3 18.70 -14.69 -7.67
CA THR A 3 18.77 -15.83 -6.74
C THR A 3 17.40 -16.39 -6.33
N ILE A 4 16.31 -15.82 -6.84
CA ILE A 4 14.93 -16.19 -6.53
C ILE A 4 14.31 -16.83 -7.78
N ASP A 5 14.46 -18.14 -7.89
CA ASP A 5 14.09 -18.95 -9.07
C ASP A 5 13.07 -20.05 -8.74
N THR A 6 12.61 -20.14 -7.49
CA THR A 6 11.53 -21.04 -7.07
C THR A 6 10.49 -20.31 -6.23
N PRO A 7 9.24 -20.82 -6.14
CA PRO A 7 8.21 -20.25 -5.27
C PRO A 7 8.64 -20.17 -3.80
N GLU A 8 9.33 -21.20 -3.29
CA GLU A 8 9.77 -21.24 -1.89
C GLU A 8 10.80 -20.15 -1.59
N LYS A 9 11.73 -19.91 -2.52
CA LYS A 9 12.69 -18.81 -2.41
C LYS A 9 12.01 -17.45 -2.48
N PHE A 10 10.95 -17.31 -3.28
CA PHE A 10 10.15 -16.08 -3.34
C PHE A 10 9.41 -15.84 -2.03
N GLU A 11 8.72 -16.86 -1.51
CA GLU A 11 8.00 -16.79 -0.23
C GLU A 11 8.93 -16.45 0.93
N ALA A 12 10.13 -17.05 0.97
CA ALA A 12 11.16 -16.74 1.97
C ALA A 12 11.67 -15.28 1.91
N LYS A 13 11.46 -14.58 0.79
CA LYS A 13 11.85 -13.17 0.58
C LYS A 13 10.65 -12.22 0.49
N ARG A 14 9.43 -12.73 0.64
CA ARG A 14 8.20 -12.01 0.26
C ARG A 14 8.00 -10.73 1.05
N LEU A 15 8.28 -10.74 2.35
CA LEU A 15 8.18 -9.54 3.19
C LEU A 15 9.18 -8.47 2.76
N THR A 16 10.47 -8.82 2.64
CA THR A 16 11.52 -7.89 2.20
C THR A 16 11.21 -7.28 0.83
N LEU A 17 10.75 -8.09 -0.12
CA LEU A 17 10.37 -7.60 -1.44
C LEU A 17 9.15 -6.67 -1.38
N ALA A 18 8.16 -7.00 -0.55
CA ALA A 18 6.99 -6.15 -0.36
C ALA A 18 7.37 -4.81 0.30
N GLU A 19 8.23 -4.79 1.31
CA GLU A 19 8.73 -3.58 1.98
C GLU A 19 9.47 -2.66 1.01
N HIS A 20 10.34 -3.22 0.16
CA HIS A 20 11.02 -2.44 -0.89
C HIS A 20 10.03 -1.78 -1.84
N GLU A 21 9.00 -2.52 -2.24
CA GLU A 21 8.00 -2.05 -3.19
C GLU A 21 7.04 -1.03 -2.55
N TRP A 22 6.64 -1.22 -1.29
CA TRP A 22 5.88 -0.23 -0.54
C TRP A 22 6.68 1.05 -0.31
N LYS A 23 7.97 0.93 0.02
CA LYS A 23 8.86 2.08 0.13
C LYS A 23 8.94 2.83 -1.20
N ARG A 24 9.15 2.11 -2.32
CA ARG A 24 9.19 2.69 -3.66
C ARG A 24 7.90 3.45 -3.99
N MET A 25 6.74 2.84 -3.73
CA MET A 25 5.44 3.47 -3.92
C MET A 25 5.22 4.65 -2.98
N LYS A 26 5.71 4.62 -1.73
CA LYS A 26 5.58 5.74 -0.80
C LYS A 26 6.43 6.93 -1.25
N ASP A 27 7.69 6.65 -1.60
CA ASP A 27 8.64 7.67 -2.08
C ASP A 27 8.18 8.32 -3.41
N SER A 28 7.37 7.62 -4.21
CA SER A 28 6.77 8.13 -5.44
C SER A 28 5.39 8.80 -5.26
N ASP A 29 4.95 9.05 -4.02
CA ASP A 29 3.58 9.48 -3.68
C ASP A 29 2.49 8.60 -4.31
N SER A 30 2.72 7.29 -4.32
CA SER A 30 1.82 6.28 -4.89
C SER A 30 1.41 6.62 -6.33
N ARG A 31 2.33 7.14 -7.15
CA ARG A 31 2.10 7.48 -8.56
C ARG A 31 1.37 6.36 -9.32
N GLU A 32 1.72 5.11 -9.03
CA GLU A 32 1.13 3.90 -9.59
C GLU A 32 -0.40 3.84 -9.37
N CYS A 33 -0.88 4.28 -8.21
CA CYS A 33 -2.30 4.42 -7.90
C CYS A 33 -2.87 5.72 -8.49
N ARG A 34 -2.14 6.82 -8.32
CA ARG A 34 -2.61 8.17 -8.62
C ARG A 34 -2.78 8.46 -10.11
N ASN A 35 -2.15 7.67 -10.98
CA ASN A 35 -2.35 7.74 -12.43
C ASN A 35 -3.82 7.52 -12.83
N CYS A 36 -4.59 6.79 -12.02
CA CYS A 36 -6.01 6.52 -12.28
C CYS A 36 -6.94 6.94 -11.14
N HIS A 37 -6.42 7.13 -9.92
CA HIS A 37 -7.20 7.50 -8.74
C HIS A 37 -6.79 8.86 -8.20
N SER A 38 -7.76 9.70 -7.83
CA SER A 38 -7.50 10.95 -7.12
C SER A 38 -8.47 11.10 -5.96
N PHE A 39 -8.09 11.89 -4.96
CA PHE A 39 -9.01 12.22 -3.87
C PHE A 39 -10.24 12.97 -4.38
N ASP A 40 -10.06 13.89 -5.34
CA ASP A 40 -11.17 14.64 -5.96
C ASP A 40 -12.13 13.73 -6.75
N GLY A 41 -11.61 12.65 -7.32
CA GLY A 41 -12.41 11.65 -8.04
C GLY A 41 -13.17 10.70 -7.12
N MET A 42 -12.90 10.71 -5.81
CA MET A 42 -13.62 9.88 -4.85
C MET A 42 -14.94 10.52 -4.43
N ASN A 43 -16.00 9.71 -4.37
CA ASN A 43 -17.29 10.15 -3.83
C ASN A 43 -17.36 9.85 -2.32
N ALA A 44 -17.17 10.88 -1.49
CA ALA A 44 -17.17 10.76 -0.03
C ALA A 44 -18.49 10.23 0.55
N GLU A 45 -19.63 10.57 -0.05
CA GLU A 45 -20.97 10.14 0.40
C GLU A 45 -21.23 8.65 0.16
N LYS A 46 -20.51 8.03 -0.79
CA LYS A 46 -20.56 6.59 -1.04
C LYS A 46 -19.59 5.79 -0.17
N GLN A 47 -18.70 6.44 0.57
CA GLN A 47 -17.74 5.78 1.43
C GLN A 47 -18.35 5.46 2.80
N LYS A 48 -17.90 4.36 3.41
CA LYS A 48 -18.18 4.11 4.84
C LYS A 48 -17.51 5.23 5.66
N GLN A 49 -18.15 5.64 6.76
CA GLN A 49 -17.69 6.73 7.64
C GLN A 49 -16.20 6.62 8.02
N ARG A 50 -15.72 5.41 8.35
CA ARG A 50 -14.30 5.17 8.65
C ARG A 50 -13.40 5.52 7.46
N ALA A 51 -13.72 5.05 6.26
CA ALA A 51 -12.90 5.28 5.07
C ALA A 51 -12.87 6.76 4.69
N ARG A 52 -14.02 7.43 4.75
CA ARG A 52 -14.13 8.87 4.52
C ARG A 52 -13.20 9.65 5.45
N LYS A 53 -13.29 9.40 6.77
CA LYS A 53 -12.42 10.05 7.76
C LYS A 53 -10.93 9.80 7.46
N GLN A 54 -10.55 8.57 7.11
CA GLN A 54 -9.16 8.24 6.79
C GLN A 54 -8.67 8.95 5.53
N HIS A 55 -9.49 9.05 4.48
CA HIS A 55 -9.13 9.80 3.28
C HIS A 55 -9.05 11.32 3.51
N GLU A 56 -9.90 11.89 4.37
CA GLU A 56 -9.80 13.30 4.80
C GLU A 56 -8.48 13.55 5.56
N LEU A 57 -8.12 12.65 6.49
CA LEU A 57 -6.86 12.70 7.22
C LEU A 57 -5.65 12.58 6.29
N ALA A 58 -5.67 11.61 5.37
CA ALA A 58 -4.59 11.42 4.40
C ALA A 58 -4.37 12.65 3.51
N GLN A 59 -5.44 13.32 3.08
CA GLN A 59 -5.32 14.58 2.32
C GLN A 59 -4.68 15.69 3.14
N ARG A 60 -5.13 15.87 4.39
CA ARG A 60 -4.62 16.91 5.30
C ARG A 60 -3.16 16.68 5.67
N ASP A 61 -2.83 15.43 5.99
CA ASP A 61 -1.53 15.04 6.56
C ASP A 61 -0.54 14.62 5.45
N LYS A 62 -0.91 14.78 4.17
CA LYS A 62 -0.13 14.41 2.98
C LYS A 62 0.28 12.93 2.96
N GLY A 63 -0.63 12.06 3.41
CA GLY A 63 -0.49 10.61 3.32
C GLY A 63 -0.58 10.11 1.88
N THR A 64 0.09 8.99 1.64
CA THR A 64 0.12 8.30 0.34
C THR A 64 -0.83 7.10 0.35
N CYS A 65 -1.28 6.66 -0.82
CA CYS A 65 -2.24 5.55 -0.91
C CYS A 65 -1.69 4.25 -0.29
N ILE A 66 -0.40 3.99 -0.51
CA ILE A 66 0.25 2.75 -0.05
C ILE A 66 0.46 2.69 1.46
N ASP A 67 0.32 3.81 2.19
CA ASP A 67 0.42 3.81 3.65
C ASP A 67 -0.65 2.89 4.26
N CYS A 68 -1.88 2.88 3.74
CA CYS A 68 -2.96 2.02 4.22
C CYS A 68 -3.33 0.88 3.25
N HIS A 69 -3.20 1.06 1.94
CA HIS A 69 -3.71 0.11 0.94
C HIS A 69 -2.74 -1.05 0.63
N LYS A 70 -1.96 -1.49 1.62
CA LYS A 70 -1.10 -2.68 1.53
C LYS A 70 -2.00 -3.93 1.45
N GLY A 71 -1.82 -4.69 0.38
CA GLY A 71 -2.47 -5.99 0.23
C GLY A 71 -3.89 -5.98 -0.38
N ILE A 72 -4.25 -4.93 -1.12
CA ILE A 72 -5.52 -4.88 -1.88
C ILE A 72 -5.46 -5.77 -3.12
N ALA A 73 -4.47 -5.55 -3.97
CA ALA A 73 -4.33 -6.29 -5.23
C ALA A 73 -3.66 -7.66 -5.03
N HIS A 74 -2.83 -7.78 -4.00
CA HIS A 74 -2.04 -8.97 -3.71
C HIS A 74 -2.19 -9.35 -2.23
N LYS A 75 -2.03 -10.62 -1.87
CA LYS A 75 -2.06 -11.02 -0.45
C LYS A 75 -0.92 -10.37 0.31
N LYS A 76 -1.14 -9.92 1.55
CA LYS A 76 -0.05 -9.43 2.42
C LYS A 76 0.99 -10.54 2.67
N PRO A 77 2.29 -10.21 2.83
CA PRO A 77 3.31 -11.15 3.30
C PRO A 77 3.02 -11.61 4.73
N GLN A 78 3.54 -12.78 5.09
CA GLN A 78 3.57 -13.21 6.49
C GLN A 78 4.70 -12.49 7.23
N GLY A 79 4.58 -12.36 8.56
CA GLY A 79 5.63 -11.82 9.42
C GLY A 79 5.78 -10.30 9.39
N MET A 80 4.77 -9.56 8.91
CA MET A 80 4.71 -8.11 9.09
C MET A 80 4.72 -7.76 10.58
N LYS A 81 5.44 -6.71 10.98
CA LYS A 81 5.41 -6.21 12.35
C LYS A 81 4.07 -5.52 12.60
N GLU A 82 3.63 -5.49 13.86
CA GLU A 82 2.39 -4.80 14.26
C GLU A 82 2.41 -3.32 13.84
N GLU A 83 3.59 -2.69 13.90
CA GLU A 83 3.84 -1.30 13.47
C GLU A 83 3.63 -1.06 11.96
N ASP A 84 3.72 -2.11 11.14
CA ASP A 84 3.55 -2.02 9.68
C ASP A 84 2.09 -2.22 9.24
N ASP A 85 1.21 -2.62 10.17
CA ASP A 85 -0.21 -2.87 9.97
C ASP A 85 -1.14 -1.74 10.49
N GLU A 86 -0.58 -0.74 11.19
CA GLU A 86 -1.26 0.50 11.58
C GLU A 86 -1.22 1.58 10.48
#